data_AF-A0A4Q3CD22-F1
#
_entry.id   AF-A0A4Q3CD22-F1
#
_cell.length_a   1.000
_cell.length_b   1.000
_cell.length_c   1.000
_cell.angle_alpha   90.00
_cell.angle_beta   90.00
_cell.angle_gamma   90.00
#
_symmetry.space_group_name_H-M   'P 1'
#
loop_
_entity.id
_entity.type
_entity.pdbx_description
1 polymer ?
#
loop_
_entity_poly.entity_id
_entity_poly.type
_entity_poly.pdbx_seq_one_letter_code
_entity_poly.pdbx_strand_id
1 'polypeptide(L)'
;MLAIIAFLILLIGWFNYINLSTAASIKRANEVGVRKVIGASRGQLVRQFLTESVLVNVLAFITAMLLIILLQPFFNRIVGKELSFSTLLHSAGWIYAALLLVMGALLSGAYTAFALAGLNPIKTLKGQMNKTGKGVFLRKSLVVSQFAISIGLIIAALFIYAQLSYMQNKNLGINTSGKFGGVQANIQFNPQQLDKSSIEASVDVSTVNSDNDTRDRHLKGAKFFDADHYPTLSLKSVSFQRRGSNSFTGKFNLTIKGVTKPVDFPFNYTEANGKITYNGSFKINRKDYNVGGNSMVLADEVTISIMAETAAGTSK
;
A
#
# COMPACT_ATOMS: atom_id res chain seq x y z
N MET A 1 -4.25 14.16 -4.48
CA MET A 1 -3.55 13.10 -5.25
C MET A 1 -4.52 12.05 -5.80
N LEU A 2 -5.28 11.31 -4.98
CA LEU A 2 -6.20 10.26 -5.45
C LEU A 2 -7.25 10.75 -6.47
N ALA A 3 -7.80 11.95 -6.28
CA ALA A 3 -8.76 12.54 -7.23
C ALA A 3 -8.18 12.77 -8.63
N ILE A 4 -6.88 13.14 -8.72
CA ILE A 4 -6.20 13.35 -10.01
C ILE A 4 -6.03 12.01 -10.73
N ILE A 5 -5.63 10.96 -10.00
CA ILE A 5 -5.49 9.61 -10.55
C ILE A 5 -6.85 9.09 -11.04
N ALA A 6 -7.90 9.25 -10.23
CA ALA A 6 -9.25 8.86 -10.61
C ALA A 6 -9.74 9.58 -11.87
N PHE A 7 -9.48 10.90 -11.98
CA PHE A 7 -9.80 11.69 -13.16
C PHE A 7 -9.04 11.20 -14.41
N LEU A 8 -7.74 10.92 -14.31
CA LEU A 8 -6.94 10.42 -15.42
C LEU A 8 -7.39 9.04 -15.91
N ILE A 9 -7.75 8.13 -14.99
CA ILE A 9 -8.29 6.80 -15.33
C ILE A 9 -9.64 6.95 -16.05
N LEU A 10 -10.49 7.86 -15.58
CA LEU A 10 -11.79 8.14 -16.20
C LEU A 10 -11.62 8.68 -17.62
N LEU A 11 -10.67 9.60 -17.82
CA LEU A 11 -10.32 10.14 -19.13
C LEU A 11 -9.83 9.05 -20.09
N ILE A 12 -8.99 8.12 -19.63
CA ILE A 12 -8.59 6.92 -20.39
C ILE A 12 -9.83 6.12 -20.83
N GLY A 13 -10.78 5.90 -19.91
CA GLY A 13 -12.03 5.18 -20.19
C GLY A 13 -12.87 5.86 -21.28
N TRP A 14 -13.04 7.19 -21.19
CA TRP A 14 -13.75 7.95 -22.23
C TRP A 14 -13.05 7.90 -23.59
N PHE A 15 -11.73 8.05 -23.63
CA PHE A 15 -10.96 7.97 -24.88
C PHE A 15 -11.07 6.59 -25.51
N ASN A 16 -11.01 5.54 -24.70
CA ASN A 16 -11.18 4.16 -25.15
C ASN A 16 -12.57 3.94 -25.76
N TYR A 17 -13.61 4.36 -25.05
CA TYR A 17 -14.99 4.20 -25.51
C TYR A 17 -15.27 5.02 -26.78
N ILE A 18 -14.78 6.26 -26.87
CA ILE A 18 -14.86 7.09 -28.08
C ILE A 18 -14.20 6.37 -29.27
N ASN A 19 -13.00 5.81 -29.07
CA ASN A 19 -12.29 5.09 -30.12
C ASN A 19 -13.05 3.82 -30.57
N LEU A 20 -13.57 3.03 -29.63
CA LEU A 20 -14.34 1.82 -29.91
C LEU A 20 -15.66 2.14 -30.64
N SER A 21 -16.41 3.13 -30.15
CA SER A 21 -17.68 3.55 -30.75
C SER A 21 -17.50 4.14 -32.14
N THR A 22 -16.41 4.88 -32.38
CA THR A 22 -16.05 5.36 -33.73
C THR A 22 -15.72 4.20 -34.68
N ALA A 23 -14.99 3.19 -34.21
CA ALA A 23 -14.70 1.99 -35.01
C ALA A 23 -15.97 1.18 -35.34
N ALA A 24 -16.90 1.06 -34.37
CA ALA A 24 -18.20 0.43 -34.58
C ALA A 24 -19.08 1.22 -35.56
N SER A 25 -19.03 2.55 -35.51
CA SER A 25 -19.76 3.45 -36.40
C SER A 25 -19.38 3.27 -37.87
N ILE A 26 -18.11 2.98 -38.16
CA ILE A 26 -17.64 2.67 -39.53
C ILE A 26 -18.27 1.38 -40.05
N LYS A 27 -18.43 0.35 -39.22
CA LYS A 27 -19.11 -0.90 -39.61
C LYS A 27 -20.61 -0.68 -39.88
N ARG A 28 -21.25 0.22 -39.14
CA ARG A 28 -22.67 0.60 -39.30
C ARG A 28 -22.91 1.67 -40.38
N ALA A 29 -21.86 2.13 -41.05
CA ALA A 29 -21.97 3.19 -42.06
C ALA A 29 -22.85 2.80 -43.25
N ASN A 30 -22.83 1.52 -43.66
CA ASN A 30 -23.67 1.01 -44.76
C ASN A 30 -25.16 1.02 -44.39
N GLU A 31 -25.50 0.60 -43.17
CA GLU A 31 -26.87 0.64 -42.63
C GLU A 31 -27.41 2.08 -42.59
N VAL A 32 -26.60 3.01 -42.09
CA VAL A 32 -26.95 4.43 -42.03
C VAL A 32 -27.08 5.05 -43.43
N GLY A 33 -26.26 4.61 -44.38
CA GLY A 33 -26.32 5.00 -45.79
C GLY A 33 -27.66 4.59 -46.43
N VAL A 34 -28.09 3.34 -46.25
CA VAL A 34 -29.38 2.84 -46.73
C VAL A 34 -30.54 3.60 -46.09
N ARG A 35 -30.51 3.83 -44.77
CA ARG A 35 -31.56 4.61 -44.06
C ARG A 35 -31.69 6.04 -44.58
N LYS A 36 -30.56 6.75 -44.83
CA LYS A 36 -30.59 8.10 -45.41
C LYS A 36 -31.20 8.12 -46.82
N VAL A 37 -30.96 7.07 -47.63
CA VAL A 37 -31.54 6.95 -48.99
C VAL A 37 -33.04 6.68 -48.93
N ILE A 38 -33.53 5.94 -47.92
CA ILE A 38 -34.96 5.69 -47.68
C ILE A 38 -35.67 6.90 -47.04
N GLY A 39 -34.95 8.00 -46.78
CA GLY A 39 -35.54 9.26 -46.30
C GLY A 39 -35.34 9.55 -44.81
N ALA A 40 -34.51 8.80 -44.09
CA ALA A 40 -34.20 9.10 -42.70
C ALA A 40 -33.46 10.45 -42.58
N SER A 41 -34.02 11.35 -41.77
CA SER A 41 -33.42 12.66 -41.52
C SER A 41 -32.17 12.56 -40.65
N ARG A 42 -31.23 13.51 -40.79
CA ARG A 42 -30.00 13.56 -39.97
C ARG A 42 -30.32 13.62 -38.47
N GLY A 43 -31.39 14.31 -38.07
CA GLY A 43 -31.81 14.43 -36.67
C GLY A 43 -32.30 13.11 -36.07
N GLN A 44 -33.01 12.28 -36.84
CA GLN A 44 -33.46 10.96 -36.38
C GLN A 44 -32.28 10.04 -36.07
N LEU A 45 -31.25 10.03 -36.92
CA LEU A 45 -30.04 9.23 -36.72
C LEU A 45 -29.26 9.70 -35.50
N VAL A 46 -29.06 11.01 -35.35
CA VAL A 46 -28.37 11.60 -34.20
C VAL A 46 -29.10 11.26 -32.89
N ARG A 47 -30.43 11.42 -32.85
CA ARG A 47 -31.23 11.09 -31.65
C ARG A 47 -31.16 9.61 -31.31
N GLN A 48 -31.21 8.71 -32.31
CA GLN A 48 -31.07 7.28 -32.09
C GLN A 48 -29.71 6.92 -31.46
N PHE A 49 -28.61 7.40 -32.05
CA PHE A 49 -27.27 7.11 -31.54
C PHE A 49 -27.01 7.71 -30.16
N LEU A 50 -27.47 8.94 -29.90
CA LEU A 50 -27.38 9.55 -28.58
C LEU A 50 -28.15 8.73 -27.52
N THR A 51 -29.34 8.23 -27.87
CA THR A 51 -30.12 7.38 -26.96
C THR A 51 -29.41 6.06 -26.67
N GLU A 52 -28.81 5.43 -27.69
CA GLU A 52 -28.01 4.21 -27.53
C GLU A 52 -26.79 4.45 -26.62
N SER A 53 -26.07 5.56 -26.81
CA SER A 53 -24.94 5.94 -25.95
C SER A 53 -25.34 6.23 -24.50
N VAL A 54 -26.47 6.90 -24.28
CA VAL A 54 -26.99 7.16 -22.93
C VAL A 54 -27.35 5.85 -22.22
N LEU A 55 -28.05 4.93 -22.90
CA LEU A 55 -28.41 3.63 -22.34
C LEU A 55 -27.16 2.82 -21.92
N VAL A 56 -26.14 2.76 -22.78
CA VAL A 56 -24.88 2.07 -22.46
C VAL A 56 -24.18 2.69 -21.26
N ASN A 57 -24.15 4.03 -21.16
CA ASN A 57 -23.55 4.71 -20.00
C ASN A 57 -24.31 4.48 -18.70
N VAL A 58 -25.64 4.44 -18.74
CA VAL A 58 -26.46 4.12 -17.55
C VAL A 58 -26.20 2.68 -17.09
N LEU A 59 -26.15 1.73 -18.02
CA LEU A 59 -25.82 0.33 -17.69
C LEU A 59 -24.40 0.19 -17.12
N ALA A 60 -23.43 0.90 -17.70
CA ALA A 60 -22.07 0.94 -17.18
C ALA A 60 -22.01 1.52 -15.76
N PHE A 61 -22.77 2.59 -15.49
CA PHE A 61 -22.85 3.20 -14.17
C PHE A 61 -23.45 2.26 -13.12
N ILE A 62 -24.56 1.57 -13.45
CA ILE A 62 -25.17 0.57 -12.57
C ILE A 62 -24.16 -0.55 -12.27
N THR A 63 -23.47 -1.05 -13.30
CA THR A 63 -22.45 -2.10 -13.15
C THR A 63 -21.29 -1.62 -12.26
N ALA A 64 -20.84 -0.38 -12.43
CA ALA A 64 -19.79 0.21 -11.60
C ALA A 64 -20.21 0.33 -10.12
N MET A 65 -21.46 0.74 -9.86
CA MET A 65 -22.00 0.81 -8.50
C MET A 65 -22.06 -0.58 -7.83
N LEU A 66 -22.52 -1.60 -8.56
CA LEU A 66 -22.54 -2.97 -8.07
C LEU A 66 -21.13 -3.48 -7.73
N LEU A 67 -20.15 -3.22 -8.60
CA LEU A 67 -18.76 -3.60 -8.35
C LEU A 67 -18.16 -2.88 -7.15
N ILE A 68 -18.48 -1.60 -6.94
CA ILE A 68 -18.02 -0.85 -5.78
C ILE A 68 -18.55 -1.48 -4.49
N ILE A 69 -19.83 -1.79 -4.41
CA ILE A 69 -20.44 -2.42 -3.23
C ILE A 69 -19.79 -3.77 -2.94
N LEU A 70 -19.53 -4.57 -3.97
CA LEU A 70 -18.95 -5.91 -3.83
C LEU A 70 -17.47 -5.88 -3.38
N LEU A 71 -16.69 -4.93 -3.92
CA LEU A 71 -15.23 -4.84 -3.66
C LEU A 71 -14.87 -4.00 -2.43
N GLN A 72 -15.80 -3.16 -1.96
CA GLN A 72 -15.63 -2.34 -0.76
C GLN A 72 -15.14 -3.10 0.48
N PRO A 73 -15.70 -4.25 0.89
CA PRO A 73 -15.21 -4.96 2.08
C PRO A 73 -13.76 -5.43 1.93
N PHE A 74 -13.36 -5.83 0.72
CA PHE A 74 -11.98 -6.21 0.44
C PHE A 74 -11.04 -5.01 0.51
N PHE A 75 -11.46 -3.88 -0.06
CA PHE A 75 -10.71 -2.61 0.02
C PHE A 75 -10.52 -2.12 1.47
N ASN A 76 -11.57 -2.20 2.28
CA ASN A 76 -11.52 -1.80 3.70
C ASN A 76 -10.51 -2.64 4.51
N ARG A 77 -10.39 -3.95 4.21
CA ARG A 77 -9.40 -4.83 4.85
C ARG A 77 -7.97 -4.44 4.50
N ILE A 78 -7.70 -4.03 3.26
CA ILE A 78 -6.36 -3.63 2.82
C ILE A 78 -5.96 -2.28 3.44
N VAL A 79 -6.89 -1.32 3.47
CA VAL A 79 -6.61 0.04 3.95
C VAL A 79 -6.73 0.16 5.47
N GLY A 80 -7.35 -0.83 6.13
CA GLY A 80 -7.60 -0.81 7.57
C GLY A 80 -8.53 0.34 8.01
N LYS A 81 -9.43 0.75 7.12
CA LYS A 81 -10.42 1.82 7.37
C LYS A 81 -11.82 1.31 7.06
N GLU A 82 -12.78 1.70 7.89
CA GLU A 82 -14.19 1.41 7.68
C GLU A 82 -14.81 2.49 6.78
N LEU A 83 -14.62 2.37 5.47
CA LEU A 83 -15.38 3.18 4.52
C LEU A 83 -16.75 2.54 4.37
N SER A 84 -17.80 3.29 4.64
CA SER A 84 -19.18 2.86 4.48
C SER A 84 -19.82 3.54 3.26
N PHE A 85 -20.72 2.82 2.59
CA PHE A 85 -21.45 3.36 1.43
C PHE A 85 -22.37 4.52 1.85
N SER A 86 -22.76 4.59 3.12
CA SER A 86 -23.55 5.70 3.69
C SER A 86 -22.84 7.06 3.58
N THR A 87 -21.50 7.08 3.56
CA THR A 87 -20.72 8.31 3.39
C THR A 87 -20.84 8.87 1.97
N LEU A 88 -21.03 8.00 0.96
CA LEU A 88 -21.32 8.42 -0.42
C LEU A 88 -22.73 8.99 -0.58
N LEU A 89 -23.69 8.50 0.23
CA LEU A 89 -25.09 8.94 0.20
C LEU A 89 -25.32 10.33 0.83
N HIS A 90 -24.54 10.71 1.83
CA HIS A 90 -24.69 12.01 2.52
C HIS A 90 -23.86 13.16 1.93
N SER A 91 -22.91 12.87 1.04
CA SER A 91 -22.01 13.87 0.45
C SER A 91 -22.50 14.35 -0.92
N ALA A 92 -21.98 15.48 -1.41
CA ALA A 92 -22.19 16.01 -2.76
C ALA A 92 -21.69 15.06 -3.90
N GLY A 93 -21.27 13.84 -3.57
CA GLY A 93 -20.80 12.81 -4.49
C GLY A 93 -21.78 12.46 -5.61
N TRP A 94 -23.09 12.45 -5.33
CA TRP A 94 -24.11 12.17 -6.35
C TRP A 94 -24.21 13.27 -7.41
N ILE A 95 -23.98 14.53 -7.04
CA ILE A 95 -23.95 15.65 -7.99
C ILE A 95 -22.77 15.49 -8.94
N TYR A 96 -21.58 15.16 -8.42
CA TYR A 96 -20.41 14.89 -9.25
C TYR A 96 -20.60 13.65 -10.13
N ALA A 97 -21.23 12.59 -9.62
CA ALA A 97 -21.53 11.38 -10.39
C ALA A 97 -22.51 11.66 -11.54
N ALA A 98 -23.59 12.41 -11.26
CA ALA A 98 -24.56 12.83 -12.28
C ALA A 98 -23.92 13.73 -13.34
N LEU A 99 -23.10 14.70 -12.91
CA LEU A 99 -22.35 15.57 -13.82
C LEU A 99 -21.41 14.76 -14.72
N LEU A 100 -20.69 13.79 -14.18
CA LEU A 100 -19.79 12.91 -14.93
C LEU A 100 -20.55 12.02 -15.92
N LEU A 101 -21.72 11.49 -15.54
CA LEU A 101 -22.55 10.67 -16.43
C LEU A 101 -23.04 11.48 -17.63
N VAL A 102 -23.55 12.69 -17.37
CA VAL A 102 -24.01 13.61 -18.42
C VAL A 102 -22.84 14.03 -19.32
N MET A 103 -21.71 14.43 -18.74
CA MET A 103 -20.50 14.80 -19.48
C MET A 103 -19.99 13.64 -20.34
N GLY A 104 -19.92 12.42 -19.80
CA GLY A 104 -19.47 11.25 -20.54
C GLY A 104 -20.39 10.87 -21.70
N ALA A 105 -21.71 10.94 -21.48
CA ALA A 105 -22.71 10.70 -22.52
C ALA A 105 -22.66 11.75 -23.63
N LEU A 106 -22.49 13.02 -23.28
CA LEU A 106 -22.35 14.11 -24.25
C LEU A 106 -21.05 14.03 -25.01
N LEU A 107 -19.90 13.90 -24.33
CA LEU A 107 -18.59 13.88 -24.99
C LEU A 107 -18.45 12.68 -25.94
N SER A 108 -18.92 11.50 -25.53
CA SER A 108 -18.84 10.31 -26.38
C SER A 108 -19.94 10.25 -27.46
N GLY A 109 -21.18 10.56 -27.08
CA GLY A 109 -22.33 10.52 -27.97
C GLY A 109 -22.30 11.62 -29.03
N ALA A 110 -21.90 12.85 -28.66
CA ALA A 110 -21.77 13.94 -29.61
C ALA A 110 -20.67 13.65 -30.63
N TYR A 111 -19.51 13.14 -30.19
CA TYR A 111 -18.42 12.84 -31.09
C TYR A 111 -18.80 11.81 -32.17
N THR A 112 -19.44 10.72 -31.75
CA THR A 112 -19.89 9.64 -32.65
C THR A 112 -21.03 10.10 -33.55
N ALA A 113 -21.99 10.86 -33.02
CA ALA A 113 -23.10 11.41 -33.78
C ALA A 113 -22.64 12.42 -34.84
N PHE A 114 -21.71 13.33 -34.52
CA PHE A 114 -21.17 14.29 -35.48
C PHE A 114 -20.29 13.61 -36.54
N ALA A 115 -19.50 12.60 -36.15
CA ALA A 115 -18.72 11.81 -37.09
C ALA A 115 -19.59 11.03 -38.11
N LEU A 116 -20.75 10.50 -37.68
CA LEU A 116 -21.69 9.77 -38.54
C LEU A 116 -22.62 10.69 -39.35
N ALA A 117 -23.07 11.82 -38.77
CA ALA A 117 -24.01 12.73 -39.41
C ALA A 117 -23.41 13.40 -40.66
N GLY A 118 -22.11 13.69 -40.65
CA GLY A 118 -21.35 14.27 -41.75
C GLY A 118 -21.03 13.33 -42.91
N LEU A 119 -21.40 12.04 -42.85
CA LEU A 119 -21.12 11.08 -43.91
C LEU A 119 -22.00 11.32 -45.15
N ASN A 120 -21.35 11.41 -46.32
CA ASN A 120 -21.97 11.51 -47.63
C ASN A 120 -22.37 10.10 -48.14
N PRO A 121 -23.67 9.76 -48.19
CA PRO A 121 -24.16 8.39 -48.43
C PRO A 121 -23.66 7.77 -49.75
N ILE A 122 -23.53 8.60 -50.79
CA ILE A 122 -23.09 8.19 -52.14
C ILE A 122 -21.63 7.71 -52.15
N LYS A 123 -20.75 8.32 -51.33
CA LYS A 123 -19.33 7.92 -51.22
C LYS A 123 -19.15 6.70 -50.30
N THR A 124 -20.01 6.56 -49.29
CA THR A 124 -20.03 5.40 -48.38
C THR A 124 -20.46 4.12 -49.11
N LEU A 125 -21.51 4.18 -49.95
CA LEU A 125 -22.03 3.04 -50.71
C LEU A 125 -21.11 2.59 -51.87
N LYS A 126 -20.32 3.50 -52.45
CA LYS A 126 -19.34 3.18 -53.50
C LYS A 126 -17.99 2.68 -52.96
N GLY A 127 -17.83 2.50 -51.65
CA GLY A 127 -16.56 2.11 -51.02
C GLY A 127 -15.44 3.17 -51.09
N GLN A 128 -15.69 4.32 -51.72
CA GLN A 128 -14.75 5.42 -51.90
C GLN A 128 -14.79 6.39 -50.71
N MET A 129 -14.65 5.86 -49.50
CA MET A 129 -14.42 6.71 -48.34
C MET A 129 -13.02 7.31 -48.42
N ASN A 130 -12.89 8.48 -49.05
CA ASN A 130 -11.69 9.30 -48.91
C ASN A 130 -11.52 9.59 -47.43
N LYS A 131 -10.50 8.94 -46.82
CA LYS A 131 -10.10 9.10 -45.42
C LYS A 131 -9.87 10.59 -45.17
N THR A 132 -10.86 11.29 -44.65
CA THR A 132 -10.73 12.72 -44.36
C THR A 132 -9.67 12.85 -43.27
N GLY A 133 -8.50 13.41 -43.61
CA GLY A 133 -7.29 13.36 -42.76
C GLY A 133 -7.51 13.85 -41.32
N LYS A 134 -8.45 14.77 -41.11
CA LYS A 134 -8.82 15.31 -39.79
C LYS A 134 -9.39 14.25 -38.83
N GLY A 135 -10.26 13.35 -39.28
CA GLY A 135 -10.87 12.32 -38.42
C GLY A 135 -9.87 11.21 -38.04
N VAL A 136 -8.96 10.87 -38.96
CA VAL A 136 -7.87 9.92 -38.70
C VAL A 136 -6.84 10.50 -37.74
N PHE A 137 -6.49 11.79 -37.90
CA PHE A 137 -5.56 12.49 -37.00
C PHE A 137 -6.10 12.55 -35.57
N LEU A 138 -7.37 12.92 -35.38
CA LEU A 138 -7.98 13.01 -34.06
C LEU A 138 -8.02 11.65 -33.34
N ARG A 139 -8.36 10.58 -34.05
CA ARG A 139 -8.30 9.22 -33.49
C ARG A 139 -6.88 8.82 -33.08
N LYS A 140 -5.88 9.10 -33.94
CA LYS A 140 -4.48 8.82 -33.62
C LYS A 140 -4.03 9.60 -32.37
N SER A 141 -4.38 10.88 -32.27
CA SER A 141 -4.06 11.71 -31.11
C SER A 141 -4.71 11.16 -29.83
N LEU A 142 -6.02 10.85 -29.85
CA LEU A 142 -6.72 10.29 -28.69
C LEU A 142 -6.10 8.97 -28.22
N VAL A 143 -5.75 8.07 -29.16
CA VAL A 143 -5.13 6.78 -28.83
C VAL A 143 -3.72 6.97 -28.24
N VAL A 144 -2.90 7.85 -28.84
CA VAL A 144 -1.55 8.13 -28.33
C VAL A 144 -1.62 8.76 -26.93
N SER A 145 -2.50 9.74 -26.71
CA SER A 145 -2.71 10.34 -25.39
C SER A 145 -3.19 9.31 -24.36
N GLN A 146 -4.10 8.41 -24.71
CA GLN A 146 -4.56 7.34 -23.83
C GLN A 146 -3.39 6.47 -23.35
N PHE A 147 -2.57 5.98 -24.29
CA PHE A 147 -1.42 5.15 -23.95
C PHE A 147 -0.35 5.92 -23.18
N ALA A 148 -0.11 7.19 -23.51
CA ALA A 148 0.83 8.04 -22.77
C ALA A 148 0.41 8.21 -21.30
N ILE A 149 -0.87 8.48 -21.04
CA ILE A 149 -1.40 8.60 -19.67
C ILE A 149 -1.27 7.26 -18.93
N SER A 150 -1.62 6.14 -19.56
CA SER A 150 -1.50 4.82 -18.95
C SER A 150 -0.05 4.47 -18.59
N ILE A 151 0.90 4.70 -19.50
CA ILE A 151 2.33 4.47 -19.25
C ILE A 151 2.82 5.37 -18.11
N GLY A 152 2.43 6.65 -18.10
CA GLY A 152 2.78 7.58 -17.02
C GLY A 152 2.27 7.12 -15.65
N LEU A 153 1.03 6.61 -15.58
CA LEU A 153 0.47 6.06 -14.35
C LEU A 153 1.22 4.80 -13.88
N ILE A 154 1.60 3.91 -14.80
CA ILE A 154 2.40 2.72 -14.47
C ILE A 154 3.76 3.12 -13.93
N ILE A 155 4.46 4.04 -14.60
CA ILE A 155 5.77 4.55 -14.14
C ILE A 155 5.63 5.19 -12.75
N ALA A 156 4.62 6.03 -12.54
CA ALA A 156 4.38 6.66 -11.24
C ALA A 156 4.12 5.63 -10.13
N ALA A 157 3.32 4.59 -10.42
CA ALA A 157 3.07 3.51 -9.48
C ALA A 157 4.34 2.72 -9.14
N LEU A 158 5.15 2.38 -10.15
CA LEU A 158 6.44 1.71 -9.95
C LEU A 158 7.41 2.58 -9.17
N PHE A 159 7.45 3.88 -9.42
CA PHE A 159 8.31 4.82 -8.70
C PHE A 159 7.91 4.94 -7.23
N ILE A 160 6.60 5.05 -6.94
CA ILE A 160 6.07 5.04 -5.57
C ILE A 160 6.41 3.72 -4.87
N TYR A 161 6.23 2.58 -5.55
CA TYR A 161 6.56 1.28 -5.01
C TYR A 161 8.06 1.15 -4.70
N ALA A 162 8.92 1.55 -5.63
CA ALA A 162 10.36 1.55 -5.44
C ALA A 162 10.78 2.46 -4.29
N GLN A 163 10.18 3.65 -4.19
CA GLN A 163 10.45 4.61 -3.10
C GLN A 163 10.01 4.06 -1.74
N LEU A 164 8.84 3.41 -1.67
CA LEU A 164 8.35 2.80 -0.43
C LEU A 164 9.22 1.61 0.00
N SER A 165 9.60 0.76 -0.95
CA SER A 165 10.54 -0.35 -0.69
C SER A 165 11.90 0.16 -0.23
N TYR A 166 12.39 1.25 -0.82
CA TYR A 166 13.61 1.91 -0.40
C TYR A 166 13.50 2.50 1.02
N MET A 167 12.36 3.13 1.37
CA MET A 167 12.13 3.61 2.74
C MET A 167 12.03 2.49 3.77
N GLN A 168 11.53 1.31 3.40
CA GLN A 168 11.40 0.16 4.30
C GLN A 168 12.73 -0.56 4.53
N ASN A 169 13.52 -0.74 3.47
CA ASN A 169 14.74 -1.54 3.50
C ASN A 169 15.99 -0.69 3.78
N LYS A 170 15.97 0.60 3.46
CA LYS A 170 17.08 1.49 3.74
C LYS A 170 16.81 2.27 5.02
N ASN A 171 17.69 2.10 6.00
CA ASN A 171 17.74 2.95 7.18
C ASN A 171 17.91 4.40 6.72
N LEU A 172 16.85 5.20 6.83
CA LEU A 172 16.79 6.60 6.37
C LEU A 172 17.71 7.55 7.17
N GLY A 173 18.62 7.01 8.00
CA GLY A 173 19.45 7.78 8.91
C GLY A 173 18.70 8.29 10.15
N ILE A 174 17.38 8.09 10.21
CA ILE A 174 16.59 8.29 11.43
C ILE A 174 16.67 6.99 12.25
N ASN A 175 17.82 6.78 12.88
CA ASN A 175 17.96 5.75 13.90
C ASN A 175 17.15 6.17 15.12
N THR A 176 15.92 5.69 15.22
CA THR A 176 15.14 5.83 16.44
C THR A 176 15.67 4.83 17.45
N SER A 177 16.55 5.27 18.33
CA SER A 177 16.94 4.51 19.52
C SER A 177 15.89 4.69 20.62
N GLY A 178 15.83 3.70 21.49
CA GLY A 178 15.09 3.76 22.73
C GLY A 178 15.83 2.95 23.78
N LYS A 179 15.58 3.26 25.05
CA LYS A 179 16.14 2.54 26.20
C LYS A 179 15.00 2.15 27.11
N PHE A 180 15.19 1.05 27.85
CA PHE A 180 14.33 0.70 28.96
C PHE A 180 15.08 0.99 30.27
N GLY A 181 14.40 1.59 31.23
CA GLY A 181 14.93 1.84 32.57
C GLY A 181 14.67 0.68 33.53
N GLY A 182 15.37 0.66 34.66
CA GLY A 182 15.04 -0.28 35.74
C GLY A 182 15.22 -1.77 35.40
N VAL A 183 16.17 -2.11 34.52
CA VAL A 183 16.49 -3.50 34.18
C VAL A 183 16.94 -4.24 35.44
N GLN A 184 16.27 -5.34 35.76
CA GLN A 184 16.64 -6.25 36.85
C GLN A 184 17.27 -7.49 36.21
N ALA A 185 18.51 -7.80 36.57
CA ALA A 185 19.21 -8.95 36.04
C ALA A 185 19.90 -9.74 37.16
N ASN A 186 19.72 -11.05 37.15
CA ASN A 186 20.48 -12.00 37.95
C ASN A 186 21.47 -12.71 37.01
N ILE A 187 22.76 -12.43 37.20
CA ILE A 187 23.83 -12.91 36.33
C ILE A 187 24.73 -13.82 37.16
N GLN A 188 24.59 -15.12 36.96
CA GLN A 188 25.50 -16.14 37.49
C GLN A 188 26.28 -16.71 36.30
N PHE A 189 27.36 -16.07 35.90
CA PHE A 189 28.15 -16.51 34.74
C PHE A 189 29.56 -16.90 35.17
N ASN A 190 29.95 -18.14 34.87
CA ASN A 190 31.29 -18.64 35.10
C ASN A 190 31.95 -19.04 33.75
N PRO A 191 32.97 -18.29 33.28
CA PRO A 191 33.66 -18.58 32.01
C PRO A 191 34.31 -19.97 31.93
N GLN A 192 34.57 -20.63 33.07
CA GLN A 192 35.19 -21.96 33.15
C GLN A 192 34.15 -23.09 33.26
N GLN A 193 32.94 -22.78 33.73
CA GLN A 193 31.83 -23.74 33.93
C GLN A 193 30.54 -23.18 33.32
N LEU A 194 30.45 -23.26 31.99
CA LEU A 194 29.31 -22.73 31.22
C LEU A 194 27.98 -23.41 31.57
N ASP A 195 28.00 -24.70 31.92
CA ASP A 195 26.78 -25.47 32.22
C ASP A 195 26.11 -25.06 33.54
N LYS A 196 26.85 -24.42 34.44
CA LYS A 196 26.32 -23.85 35.70
C LYS A 196 25.97 -22.38 35.57
N SER A 197 26.18 -21.80 34.39
CA SER A 197 25.91 -20.39 34.17
C SER A 197 24.43 -20.18 33.88
N SER A 198 23.82 -19.20 34.54
CA SER A 198 22.45 -18.77 34.32
C SER A 198 22.38 -17.24 34.31
N ILE A 199 21.67 -16.71 33.32
CA ILE A 199 21.40 -15.29 33.19
C ILE A 199 19.90 -15.13 33.00
N GLU A 200 19.27 -14.44 33.94
CA GLU A 200 17.89 -14.01 33.83
C GLU A 200 17.84 -12.48 33.92
N ALA A 201 17.17 -11.85 32.96
CA ALA A 201 16.92 -10.41 32.98
C ALA A 201 15.44 -10.15 32.75
N SER A 202 14.92 -9.15 33.44
CA SER A 202 13.57 -8.64 33.24
C SER A 202 13.57 -7.13 33.25
N VAL A 203 12.66 -6.54 32.47
CA VAL A 203 12.49 -5.10 32.43
C VAL A 203 11.02 -4.75 32.27
N ASP A 204 10.61 -3.67 32.95
CA ASP A 204 9.26 -3.15 32.88
C ASP A 204 9.07 -2.33 31.60
N VAL A 205 8.06 -2.70 30.81
CA VAL A 205 7.70 -2.05 29.53
C VAL A 205 7.33 -0.58 29.74
N SER A 206 6.78 -0.22 30.89
CA SER A 206 6.38 1.15 31.21
C SER A 206 7.57 2.12 31.26
N THR A 207 8.79 1.61 31.38
CA THR A 207 10.03 2.41 31.42
C THR A 207 10.61 2.71 30.03
N VAL A 208 9.93 2.33 28.95
CA VAL A 208 10.35 2.65 27.59
C VAL A 208 10.52 4.17 27.44
N ASN A 209 11.70 4.57 27.00
CA ASN A 209 12.06 5.95 26.75
C ASN A 209 12.75 6.04 25.38
N SER A 210 12.15 6.80 24.48
CA SER A 210 12.71 7.09 23.16
C SER A 210 13.00 8.58 22.96
N ASP A 211 13.14 9.34 24.03
CA ASP A 211 13.27 10.80 24.04
C ASP A 211 12.08 11.51 23.36
N ASN A 212 10.89 10.88 23.37
CA ASN A 212 9.66 11.44 22.83
C ASN A 212 8.42 10.86 23.54
N ASP A 213 7.82 11.65 24.43
CA ASP A 213 6.69 11.24 25.28
C ASP A 213 5.47 10.73 24.49
N THR A 214 5.23 11.28 23.29
CA THR A 214 4.09 10.85 22.46
C THR A 214 4.35 9.48 21.84
N ARG A 215 5.58 9.25 21.37
CA ARG A 215 6.00 7.93 20.88
C ARG A 215 6.01 6.91 22.01
N ASP A 216 6.49 7.27 23.19
CA ASP A 216 6.55 6.37 24.35
C ASP A 216 5.15 5.94 24.80
N ARG A 217 4.18 6.86 24.83
CA ARG A 217 2.77 6.51 25.04
C ARG A 217 2.23 5.54 23.98
N HIS A 218 2.58 5.75 22.71
CA HIS A 218 2.16 4.85 21.64
C HIS A 218 2.80 3.46 21.74
N LEU A 219 4.08 3.37 22.13
CA LEU A 219 4.80 2.11 22.29
C LEU A 219 4.22 1.25 23.41
N LYS A 220 3.67 1.86 24.46
CA LYS A 220 2.99 1.16 25.57
C LYS A 220 1.62 0.60 25.18
N GLY A 221 0.97 1.15 24.16
CA GLY A 221 -0.38 0.74 23.76
C GLY A 221 -0.46 -0.66 23.14
N ALA A 222 -1.69 -1.18 23.02
CA ALA A 222 -2.01 -2.54 22.58
C ALA A 222 -1.40 -2.96 21.22
N LYS A 223 -1.21 -2.00 20.30
CA LYS A 223 -0.62 -2.27 18.98
C LYS A 223 0.86 -2.63 19.07
N PHE A 224 1.58 -2.16 20.08
CA PHE A 224 3.01 -2.37 20.26
C PHE A 224 3.26 -3.34 21.41
N PHE A 225 3.78 -2.87 22.54
CA PHE A 225 4.14 -3.74 23.66
C PHE A 225 2.94 -4.16 24.53
N ASP A 226 1.82 -3.44 24.46
CA ASP A 226 0.62 -3.74 25.25
C ASP A 226 0.92 -3.89 26.75
N ALA A 227 1.46 -2.81 27.32
CA ALA A 227 2.01 -2.78 28.68
C ALA A 227 0.98 -3.13 29.76
N ASP A 228 -0.32 -2.92 29.49
CA ASP A 228 -1.40 -3.21 30.44
C ASP A 228 -1.58 -4.73 30.64
N HIS A 229 -1.41 -5.52 29.59
CA HIS A 229 -1.53 -6.99 29.65
C HIS A 229 -0.17 -7.70 29.80
N TYR A 230 0.89 -7.08 29.28
CA TYR A 230 2.25 -7.62 29.28
C TYR A 230 3.22 -6.59 29.85
N PRO A 231 3.24 -6.39 31.18
CA PRO A 231 4.02 -5.34 31.81
C PRO A 231 5.52 -5.59 31.77
N THR A 232 5.96 -6.83 31.57
CA THR A 232 7.38 -7.21 31.64
C THR A 232 7.87 -7.86 30.35
N LEU A 233 9.09 -7.47 29.96
CA LEU A 233 9.91 -8.21 29.00
C LEU A 233 10.89 -9.07 29.80
N SER A 234 11.13 -10.31 29.37
CA SER A 234 12.04 -11.20 30.06
C SER A 234 12.98 -11.92 29.10
N LEU A 235 14.21 -12.14 29.54
CA LEU A 235 15.25 -12.86 28.83
C LEU A 235 15.82 -13.92 29.78
N LYS A 236 15.76 -15.20 29.41
CA LYS A 236 16.31 -16.31 30.22
C LYS A 236 17.29 -17.14 29.41
N SER A 237 18.48 -17.40 29.94
CA SER A 237 19.48 -18.23 29.28
C SER A 237 19.07 -19.70 29.22
N VAL A 238 19.42 -20.36 28.13
CA VAL A 238 19.23 -21.80 27.90
C VAL A 238 20.58 -22.52 27.89
N SER A 239 21.56 -21.96 27.17
CA SER A 239 22.91 -22.53 27.10
C SER A 239 23.93 -21.48 26.66
N PHE A 240 25.21 -21.76 26.92
CA PHE A 240 26.32 -20.89 26.54
C PHE A 240 27.37 -21.67 25.75
N GLN A 241 27.94 -21.03 24.73
CA GLN A 241 29.00 -21.58 23.90
C GLN A 241 30.15 -20.59 23.80
N ARG A 242 31.38 -21.06 23.99
CA ARG A 242 32.58 -20.24 23.81
C ARG A 242 32.94 -20.16 22.33
N ARG A 243 33.14 -18.95 21.80
CA ARG A 243 33.57 -18.70 20.42
C ARG A 243 35.01 -18.22 20.32
N GLY A 244 35.54 -17.58 21.36
CA GLY A 244 36.93 -17.12 21.44
C GLY A 244 37.39 -16.99 22.89
N SER A 245 38.55 -16.36 23.11
CA SER A 245 39.10 -16.13 24.46
C SER A 245 38.10 -15.39 25.37
N ASN A 246 37.54 -14.29 24.87
CA ASN A 246 36.60 -13.41 25.59
C ASN A 246 35.23 -13.28 24.90
N SER A 247 34.95 -14.09 23.87
CA SER A 247 33.71 -14.03 23.10
C SER A 247 32.88 -15.29 23.31
N PHE A 248 31.61 -15.09 23.64
CA PHE A 248 30.64 -16.13 23.96
C PHE A 248 29.36 -15.92 23.15
N THR A 249 28.64 -17.01 22.89
CA THR A 249 27.28 -16.98 22.33
C THR A 249 26.37 -17.70 23.29
N GLY A 250 25.41 -16.98 23.87
CA GLY A 250 24.36 -17.57 24.69
C GLY A 250 23.09 -17.77 23.88
N LYS A 251 22.42 -18.91 24.05
CA LYS A 251 21.04 -19.09 23.59
C LYS A 251 20.10 -18.63 24.69
N PHE A 252 19.17 -17.76 24.36
CA PHE A 252 18.22 -17.22 25.32
C PHE A 252 16.78 -17.37 24.83
N ASN A 253 15.86 -17.61 25.75
CA ASN A 253 14.44 -17.45 25.51
C ASN A 253 14.07 -15.99 25.80
N LEU A 254 13.83 -15.23 24.74
CA LEU A 254 13.34 -13.86 24.82
C LEU A 254 11.81 -13.89 24.77
N THR A 255 11.17 -13.27 25.75
CA THR A 255 9.72 -13.14 25.83
C THR A 255 9.33 -11.67 25.71
N ILE A 256 8.56 -11.35 24.68
CA ILE A 256 8.00 -10.03 24.42
C ILE A 256 6.52 -10.23 24.12
N LYS A 257 5.65 -9.48 24.81
CA LYS A 257 4.20 -9.52 24.61
C LYS A 257 3.62 -10.96 24.70
N GLY A 258 4.09 -11.71 25.69
CA GLY A 258 3.68 -13.10 25.92
C GLY A 258 4.18 -14.14 24.90
N VAL A 259 4.89 -13.74 23.85
CA VAL A 259 5.48 -14.65 22.87
C VAL A 259 6.94 -14.91 23.23
N THR A 260 7.29 -16.17 23.45
CA THR A 260 8.66 -16.60 23.75
C THR A 260 9.32 -17.21 22.51
N LYS A 261 10.50 -16.72 22.12
CA LYS A 261 11.30 -17.33 21.06
C LYS A 261 12.78 -17.47 21.47
N PRO A 262 13.47 -18.52 21.00
CA PRO A 262 14.90 -18.65 21.19
C PRO A 262 15.65 -17.66 20.31
N VAL A 263 16.63 -16.97 20.89
CA VAL A 263 17.53 -16.04 20.21
C VAL A 263 18.97 -16.33 20.57
N ASP A 264 19.87 -16.23 19.58
CA ASP A 264 21.31 -16.34 19.80
C ASP A 264 21.86 -14.94 20.11
N PHE A 265 22.43 -14.79 21.30
CA PHE A 265 23.02 -13.54 21.76
C PHE A 265 24.55 -13.66 21.84
N PRO A 266 25.28 -13.12 20.85
CA PRO A 266 26.73 -13.00 20.95
C PRO A 266 27.10 -11.84 21.89
N PHE A 267 27.97 -12.12 22.86
CA PHE A 267 28.47 -11.13 23.80
C PHE A 267 29.95 -11.32 24.10
N ASN A 268 30.61 -10.20 24.44
CA ASN A 268 31.97 -10.17 24.92
C ASN A 268 31.97 -10.09 26.45
N TYR A 269 32.81 -10.89 27.07
CA TYR A 269 33.09 -10.89 28.50
C TYR A 269 34.45 -10.25 28.74
N THR A 270 34.48 -9.21 29.56
CA THR A 270 35.73 -8.54 29.94
C THR A 270 35.74 -8.33 31.44
N GLU A 271 36.83 -8.73 32.07
CA GLU A 271 37.07 -8.55 33.49
C GLU A 271 38.26 -7.62 33.65
N ALA A 272 38.03 -6.43 34.20
CA ALA A 272 39.06 -5.43 34.41
C ALA A 272 38.76 -4.64 35.70
N ASN A 273 39.78 -4.38 36.52
CA ASN A 273 39.67 -3.56 37.73
C ASN A 273 38.55 -4.00 38.70
N GLY A 274 38.31 -5.31 38.84
CA GLY A 274 37.24 -5.84 39.71
C GLY A 274 35.82 -5.59 39.19
N LYS A 275 35.66 -5.24 37.91
CA LYS A 275 34.38 -5.10 37.22
C LYS A 275 34.31 -6.11 36.08
N ILE A 276 33.16 -6.73 35.95
CA ILE A 276 32.83 -7.63 34.85
C ILE A 276 31.85 -6.89 33.94
N THR A 277 32.22 -6.76 32.67
CA THR A 277 31.39 -6.13 31.64
C THR A 277 30.96 -7.16 30.61
N TYR A 278 29.67 -7.20 30.36
CA TYR A 278 29.03 -7.95 29.29
C TYR A 278 28.53 -6.97 28.25
N ASN A 279 29.01 -7.10 27.02
CA ASN A 279 28.58 -6.23 25.91
C ASN A 279 28.27 -7.07 24.67
N GLY A 280 27.07 -6.91 24.14
CA GLY A 280 26.65 -7.59 22.92
C GLY A 280 25.48 -6.91 22.23
N SER A 281 25.24 -7.32 21.00
CA SER A 281 24.03 -6.93 20.28
C SER A 281 23.56 -8.08 19.40
N PHE A 282 22.25 -8.15 19.18
CA PHE A 282 21.61 -9.11 18.29
C PHE A 282 20.41 -8.47 17.61
N LYS A 283 19.95 -9.11 16.54
CA LYS A 283 18.82 -8.63 15.74
C LYS A 283 17.63 -9.56 15.92
N ILE A 284 16.45 -8.98 16.01
CA ILE A 284 15.18 -9.70 16.02
C ILE A 284 14.24 -9.11 14.98
N ASN A 285 13.25 -9.90 14.54
CA ASN A 285 12.13 -9.38 13.77
C ASN A 285 10.97 -9.05 14.72
N ARG A 286 10.51 -7.79 14.76
CA ARG A 286 9.43 -7.36 15.67
C ARG A 286 8.09 -8.06 15.40
N LYS A 287 7.85 -8.51 14.16
CA LYS A 287 6.62 -9.20 13.77
C LYS A 287 6.52 -10.58 14.42
N ASP A 288 7.65 -11.21 14.73
CA ASP A 288 7.68 -12.50 15.42
C ASP A 288 7.05 -12.45 16.80
N TYR A 289 6.98 -11.26 17.40
CA TYR A 289 6.41 -11.00 18.73
C TYR A 289 5.11 -10.21 18.68
N ASN A 290 4.49 -10.07 17.49
CA ASN A 290 3.26 -9.29 17.29
C ASN A 290 3.36 -7.81 17.73
N VAL A 291 4.55 -7.20 17.58
CA VAL A 291 4.81 -5.80 17.96
C VAL A 291 4.69 -4.87 16.74
N GLY A 292 3.74 -3.93 16.78
CA GLY A 292 3.56 -2.87 15.79
C GLY A 292 2.80 -3.27 14.51
N GLY A 293 2.58 -4.57 14.30
CA GLY A 293 1.84 -5.12 13.15
C GLY A 293 2.47 -4.80 11.79
N ASN A 294 1.69 -4.92 10.72
CA ASN A 294 2.13 -4.49 9.40
C ASN A 294 2.19 -2.95 9.34
N SER A 295 3.34 -2.44 8.93
CA SER A 295 3.58 -1.02 8.78
C SER A 295 4.34 -0.78 7.49
N MET A 296 3.93 0.24 6.75
CA MET A 296 4.60 0.62 5.51
C MET A 296 5.86 1.47 5.78
N VAL A 297 6.03 1.95 7.02
CA VAL A 297 7.05 2.95 7.39
C VAL A 297 7.95 2.51 8.56
N LEU A 298 7.66 1.39 9.22
CA LEU A 298 8.49 0.84 10.29
C LEU A 298 9.25 -0.38 9.77
N ALA A 299 10.57 -0.39 9.96
CA ALA A 299 11.40 -1.55 9.68
C ALA A 299 10.96 -2.76 10.51
N ASP A 300 11.09 -3.95 9.95
CA ASP A 300 10.73 -5.20 10.64
C ASP A 300 11.86 -5.70 11.55
N GLU A 301 13.12 -5.46 11.16
CA GLU A 301 14.29 -5.82 11.95
C GLU A 301 14.61 -4.74 12.99
N VAL A 302 14.86 -5.18 14.23
CA VAL A 302 15.25 -4.33 15.35
C VAL A 302 16.55 -4.88 15.96
N THR A 303 17.54 -4.01 16.13
CA THR A 303 18.78 -4.33 16.84
C THR A 303 18.60 -4.06 18.32
N ILE A 304 18.83 -5.08 19.15
CA ILE A 304 18.86 -4.97 20.61
C ILE A 304 20.33 -4.99 21.03
N SER A 305 20.75 -3.94 21.74
CA SER A 305 22.07 -3.85 22.34
C SER A 305 21.94 -3.92 23.85
N ILE A 306 22.70 -4.82 24.48
CA ILE A 306 22.70 -5.02 25.92
C ILE A 306 24.11 -4.77 26.43
N MET A 307 24.22 -3.88 27.42
CA MET A 307 25.43 -3.63 28.17
C MET A 307 25.10 -3.81 29.65
N ALA A 308 25.81 -4.73 30.30
CA ALA A 308 25.68 -4.97 31.73
C ALA A 308 27.06 -4.89 32.39
N GLU A 309 27.11 -4.28 33.58
CA GLU A 309 28.31 -4.18 34.40
C GLU A 309 27.98 -4.72 35.79
N THR A 310 28.78 -5.66 36.28
CA THR A 310 28.65 -6.25 37.61
C THR A 310 29.97 -6.14 38.36
N ALA A 311 29.93 -5.93 39.67
CA ALA A 311 31.15 -6.00 40.49
C ALA A 311 31.62 -7.45 40.63
N ALA A 312 32.92 -7.69 40.54
CA ALA A 312 33.52 -8.99 40.78
C ALA A 312 33.35 -9.35 42.27
N GLY A 313 32.34 -10.16 42.61
CA GLY A 313 32.15 -10.69 43.96
C GLY A 313 30.75 -10.56 44.56
N THR A 314 29.82 -9.82 43.95
CA THR A 314 28.41 -9.79 44.42
C THR A 314 27.54 -10.61 43.50
N SER A 315 27.42 -11.90 43.82
CA SER A 315 26.26 -12.70 43.45
C SER A 315 25.12 -12.31 44.40
N LYS A 316 24.24 -11.41 43.96
CA LYS A 316 22.85 -11.27 44.40
C LYS A 316 22.02 -10.63 43.30
#